data_AF-A0A452CSS7-F1
#
_entry.id   AF-A0A452CSS7-F1
#
_cell.length_a   1.000
_cell.length_b   1.000
_cell.length_c   1.000
_cell.angle_alpha   90.00
_cell.angle_beta   90.00
_cell.angle_gamma   90.00
#
_symmetry.space_group_name_H-M   'P 1'
#
loop_
_entity.id
_entity.type
_entity.pdbx_description
1 polymer ?
#
loop_
_entity_poly.entity_id
_entity_poly.type
_entity_poly.pdbx_seq_one_letter_code
_entity_poly.pdbx_strand_id
1 'polypeptide(L)'
;SMGNMCMVMFGYDMIHITVFQPDKSRSEYCDEIPATGRTIMAFDIENPAFRDLPLELRIIRDPLTPVLPTGEKELDALTELHLPAKKYSKGTFSVEHNFANNGHYIGLVTLTRESGQQETAQFKFMVG
;
A
#
# COMPACT_ATOMS: atom_id res chain seq x y z
N SER A 1 -7.65 -18.82 -7.24
CA SER A 1 -6.34 -18.26 -7.61
C SER A 1 -6.58 -16.84 -8.07
N MET A 2 -6.41 -15.85 -7.18
CA MET A 2 -6.49 -14.42 -7.50
C MET A 2 -5.06 -13.92 -7.76
N GLY A 3 -4.36 -14.57 -8.69
CA GLY A 3 -3.02 -14.15 -9.08
C GLY A 3 -3.10 -12.88 -9.92
N ASN A 4 -2.28 -11.89 -9.60
CA ASN A 4 -2.06 -10.65 -10.36
C ASN A 4 -3.12 -9.55 -10.22
N MET A 5 -3.59 -9.25 -9.02
CA MET A 5 -4.31 -8.00 -8.79
C MET A 5 -3.54 -7.14 -7.81
N CYS A 6 -2.72 -6.23 -8.35
CA CYS A 6 -2.15 -5.10 -7.61
C CYS A 6 -3.27 -4.12 -7.20
N MET A 7 -4.23 -4.55 -6.38
CA MET A 7 -5.42 -3.75 -6.10
C MET A 7 -5.89 -3.96 -4.68
N VAL A 8 -6.41 -2.89 -4.08
CA VAL A 8 -7.16 -2.96 -2.81
C VAL A 8 -8.61 -2.58 -3.05
N MET A 9 -9.50 -3.34 -2.40
CA MET A 9 -10.95 -3.18 -2.54
C MET A 9 -11.56 -2.58 -1.29
N PHE A 10 -12.45 -1.60 -1.45
CA PHE A 10 -13.33 -1.08 -0.40
C PHE A 10 -14.78 -1.27 -0.86
N GLY A 11 -15.38 -2.42 -0.53
CA GLY A 11 -16.67 -2.82 -1.08
C GLY A 11 -16.55 -3.13 -2.58
N TYR A 12 -17.20 -2.32 -3.43
CA TYR A 12 -17.14 -2.44 -4.89
C TYR A 12 -16.07 -1.56 -5.54
N ASP A 13 -15.44 -0.69 -4.76
CA ASP A 13 -14.47 0.27 -5.26
C ASP A 13 -13.05 -0.27 -5.18
N MET A 14 -12.23 0.11 -6.16
CA MET A 14 -10.85 -0.36 -6.27
C MET A 14 -9.86 0.80 -6.34
N ILE A 15 -8.72 0.60 -5.70
CA ILE A 15 -7.51 1.38 -5.93
C ILE A 15 -6.52 0.44 -6.62
N HIS A 16 -6.15 0.80 -7.86
CA HIS A 16 -5.12 0.10 -8.60
C HIS A 16 -3.74 0.57 -8.14
N ILE A 17 -2.79 -0.35 -8.05
CA ILE A 17 -1.45 -0.11 -7.54
C ILE A 17 -0.48 -0.50 -8.65
N THR A 18 0.44 0.38 -9.01
CA THR A 18 1.53 0.06 -9.94
C THR A 18 2.84 0.16 -9.21
N VAL A 19 3.61 -0.94 -9.17
CA VAL A 19 4.90 -0.99 -8.48
C VAL A 19 6.01 -1.30 -9.46
N PHE A 20 7.10 -0.53 -9.46
CA PHE A 20 8.24 -0.76 -10.34
C PHE A 20 9.55 -0.24 -9.75
N GLN A 21 10.67 -0.76 -10.27
CA GLN A 21 12.02 -0.35 -9.86
C GLN A 21 12.72 0.34 -11.03
N PRO A 22 12.75 1.69 -11.07
CA PRO A 22 13.24 2.44 -12.23
C PRO A 22 14.69 2.11 -12.61
N ASP A 23 15.51 1.70 -11.65
CA ASP A 23 16.92 1.36 -11.84
C ASP A 23 17.15 -0.08 -12.36
N LYS A 24 16.09 -0.90 -12.43
CA LYS A 24 16.14 -2.31 -12.85
C LYS A 24 15.36 -2.57 -14.13
N SER A 25 14.09 -2.17 -14.15
CA SER A 25 13.16 -2.43 -15.25
C SER A 25 12.00 -1.43 -15.25
N ARG A 26 11.29 -1.36 -16.36
CA ARG A 26 9.97 -0.71 -16.46
C ARG A 26 8.80 -1.67 -16.24
N SER A 27 9.10 -2.93 -15.91
CA SER A 27 8.10 -3.93 -15.56
C SER A 27 7.36 -3.55 -14.29
N GLU A 28 6.07 -3.81 -14.28
CA GLU A 28 5.22 -3.72 -13.11
C GLU A 28 5.30 -5.02 -12.28
N TYR A 29 5.28 -4.85 -10.96
CA TYR A 29 5.34 -5.91 -9.96
C TYR A 29 4.11 -5.81 -9.06
N CYS A 30 3.52 -6.95 -8.68
CA CYS A 30 2.40 -6.98 -7.72
C CYS A 30 2.83 -7.62 -6.42
N ASP A 31 3.00 -8.94 -6.43
CA ASP A 31 3.24 -9.70 -5.22
C ASP A 31 4.75 -9.88 -4.96
N GLU A 32 5.58 -9.73 -6.00
CA GLU A 32 7.01 -10.00 -5.95
C GLU A 32 7.81 -8.91 -6.65
N ILE A 33 8.58 -8.15 -5.87
CA ILE A 33 9.57 -7.19 -6.34
C ILE A 33 10.92 -7.91 -6.36
N PRO A 34 11.61 -8.01 -7.51
CA PRO A 34 12.70 -8.98 -7.70
C PRO A 34 13.99 -8.66 -6.92
N ALA A 35 14.15 -7.46 -6.40
CA ALA A 35 15.35 -7.05 -5.67
C ALA A 35 15.05 -5.93 -4.68
N THR A 36 15.90 -5.77 -3.68
CA THR A 36 15.98 -4.55 -2.86
C THR A 36 16.38 -3.33 -3.70
N GLY A 37 15.99 -2.14 -3.25
CA GLY A 37 16.40 -0.88 -3.84
C GLY A 37 15.26 0.11 -3.96
N ARG A 38 15.49 1.13 -4.79
CA ARG A 38 14.54 2.19 -5.09
C ARG A 38 13.32 1.60 -5.82
N THR A 39 12.18 1.75 -5.18
CA THR A 39 10.88 1.30 -5.68
C THR A 39 9.91 2.47 -5.68
N ILE A 40 9.17 2.61 -6.77
CA ILE A 40 8.06 3.55 -6.90
C ILE A 40 6.76 2.76 -6.87
N MET A 41 5.82 3.20 -6.03
CA MET A 41 4.46 2.69 -5.95
C MET A 41 3.51 3.83 -6.31
N ALA A 42 2.75 3.67 -7.39
CA ALA A 42 1.66 4.57 -7.76
C ALA A 42 0.32 3.93 -7.38
N PHE A 43 -0.62 4.75 -6.94
CA PHE A 43 -1.94 4.36 -6.47
C PHE A 43 -2.98 5.17 -7.23
N ASP A 44 -3.76 4.51 -8.07
CA ASP A 44 -4.79 5.11 -8.89
C ASP A 44 -6.17 4.82 -8.31
N ILE A 45 -6.85 5.89 -7.93
CA ILE A 45 -8.17 5.89 -7.31
C ILE A 45 -9.22 5.98 -8.41
N GLU A 46 -9.77 4.82 -8.77
CA GLU A 46 -10.69 4.70 -9.89
C GLU A 46 -12.03 5.37 -9.61
N ASN A 47 -12.61 5.16 -8.42
CA ASN A 47 -13.86 5.82 -8.04
C ASN A 47 -13.62 7.29 -7.65
N PRO A 48 -14.19 8.28 -8.36
CA PRO A 48 -14.07 9.68 -7.99
C PRO A 48 -14.56 10.01 -6.57
N ALA A 49 -15.52 9.26 -6.03
CA ALA A 49 -16.06 9.47 -4.67
C ALA A 49 -14.99 9.35 -3.59
N PHE A 50 -13.94 8.55 -3.80
CA PHE A 50 -12.85 8.38 -2.84
C PHE A 50 -11.84 9.52 -2.87
N ARG A 51 -11.86 10.37 -3.91
CA ARG A 51 -10.92 11.49 -4.07
C ARG A 51 -11.16 12.60 -3.03
N ASP A 52 -12.38 12.65 -2.50
CA ASP A 52 -12.80 13.58 -1.44
C ASP A 52 -12.68 12.99 -0.03
N LEU A 53 -12.28 11.72 0.09
CA LEU A 53 -12.07 11.02 1.34
C LEU A 53 -10.57 10.97 1.70
N PRO A 54 -10.20 11.09 3.00
CA PRO A 54 -8.83 10.89 3.43
C PRO A 54 -8.39 9.44 3.26
N LEU A 55 -7.23 9.25 2.61
CA LEU A 55 -6.54 7.99 2.48
C LEU A 55 -5.19 8.06 3.18
N GLU A 56 -4.91 7.05 3.98
CA GLU A 56 -3.63 6.81 4.65
C GLU A 56 -2.96 5.58 4.04
N LEU A 57 -1.63 5.63 3.88
CA LEU A 57 -0.83 4.47 3.47
C LEU A 57 0.23 4.21 4.55
N ARG A 58 0.26 2.99 5.07
CA ARG A 58 1.33 2.51 5.94
C ARG A 58 1.90 1.22 5.38
N ILE A 59 3.20 1.16 5.12
CA ILE A 59 3.90 -0.07 4.74
C ILE A 59 4.65 -0.57 5.96
N ILE A 60 4.41 -1.82 6.33
CA ILE A 60 5.05 -2.48 7.46
C ILE A 60 5.81 -3.73 7.00
N ARG A 61 6.81 -4.14 7.78
CA ARG A 61 7.35 -5.50 7.74
C ARG A 61 6.27 -6.48 8.18
N ASP A 62 6.07 -7.57 7.42
CA ASP A 62 5.17 -8.64 7.83
C ASP A 62 5.84 -9.43 8.97
N PRO A 63 5.27 -9.45 10.20
CA PRO A 63 5.81 -10.25 11.30
C PRO A 63 5.59 -11.76 11.11
N LEU A 64 4.88 -12.17 10.05
CA LEU A 64 4.52 -13.55 9.72
C LEU A 64 3.71 -14.24 10.83
N THR A 65 2.91 -13.45 11.55
CA THR A 65 2.00 -13.92 12.59
C THR A 65 0.57 -14.08 12.06
N PRO A 66 -0.25 -14.98 12.65
CA PRO A 66 -1.64 -15.19 12.20
C PRO A 66 -2.53 -13.95 12.38
N VAL A 67 -2.17 -13.06 13.30
CA VAL A 67 -2.91 -11.83 13.61
C VAL A 67 -1.98 -10.65 13.39
N LEU A 68 -2.47 -9.65 12.66
CA LEU A 68 -1.75 -8.40 12.47
C LEU A 68 -1.86 -7.52 13.71
N PRO A 69 -0.78 -6.82 14.09
CA PRO A 69 -0.85 -5.80 15.12
C PRO A 69 -1.85 -4.70 14.71
N THR A 70 -2.67 -4.27 15.65
CA THR A 70 -3.62 -3.16 15.45
C THR A 70 -3.32 -1.97 16.37
N GLY A 71 -2.42 -2.13 17.34
CA GLY A 71 -1.98 -1.04 18.21
C GLY A 71 -0.93 -0.17 17.54
N GLU A 72 -1.05 1.16 17.67
CA GLU A 72 -0.11 2.12 17.07
C GLU A 72 1.35 1.83 17.41
N LYS A 73 1.68 1.53 18.68
CA LYS A 73 3.07 1.25 19.07
C LYS A 73 3.66 0.02 18.39
N GLU A 74 2.84 -0.99 18.14
CA GLU A 74 3.27 -2.23 17.49
C GLU A 74 3.44 -2.00 15.98
N LEU A 75 2.51 -1.24 15.37
CA LEU A 75 2.61 -0.83 13.98
C LEU A 75 3.82 0.08 13.73
N ASP A 76 4.07 1.05 14.60
CA ASP A 76 5.23 1.95 14.53
C ASP A 76 6.54 1.17 14.52
N ALA A 77 6.66 0.12 15.34
CA ALA A 77 7.84 -0.72 15.41
C ALA A 77 8.10 -1.53 14.12
N LEU A 78 7.07 -1.75 13.31
CA LEU A 78 7.15 -2.49 12.04
C LEU A 78 7.13 -1.57 10.81
N THR A 79 6.88 -0.27 10.98
CA THR A 79 6.65 0.68 9.90
C THR A 79 7.93 1.01 9.16
N GLU A 80 7.89 0.81 7.84
CA GLU A 80 8.95 1.22 6.91
C GLU A 80 8.63 2.53 6.20
N LEU A 81 7.34 2.80 6.01
CA LEU A 81 6.85 4.01 5.38
C LEU A 81 5.45 4.32 5.91
N HIS A 82 5.20 5.59 6.23
CA HIS A 82 3.88 6.07 6.62
C HIS A 82 3.58 7.39 5.93
N LEU A 83 2.52 7.41 5.13
CA LEU A 83 1.90 8.62 4.61
C LEU A 83 0.60 8.86 5.38
N PRO A 84 0.50 9.94 6.16
CA PRO A 84 -0.67 10.22 6.97
C PRO A 84 -1.90 10.48 6.09
N ALA A 85 -3.08 10.29 6.68
CA ALA A 85 -4.37 10.48 6.02
C ALA A 85 -4.47 11.83 5.30
N LYS A 86 -4.68 11.79 3.98
CA LYS A 86 -4.83 12.98 3.13
C LYS A 86 -5.80 12.71 1.98
N LYS A 87 -6.47 13.77 1.52
CA LYS A 87 -7.30 13.73 0.31
C LYS A 87 -6.43 13.79 -0.95
N TYR A 88 -6.70 12.90 -1.90
CA TYR A 88 -6.03 12.87 -3.20
C TYR A 88 -7.01 13.24 -4.31
N SER A 89 -7.34 14.55 -4.39
CA SER A 89 -8.36 15.09 -5.31
C SER A 89 -8.07 14.82 -6.80
N LYS A 90 -6.80 14.60 -7.16
CA LYS A 90 -6.39 14.23 -8.53
C LYS A 90 -6.66 12.77 -8.89
N GLY A 91 -7.05 11.94 -7.92
CA GLY A 91 -7.32 10.52 -8.13
C GLY A 91 -6.08 9.66 -8.27
N THR A 92 -4.89 10.19 -8.00
CA THR A 92 -3.65 9.43 -8.00
C THR A 92 -2.70 9.98 -6.95
N PHE A 93 -1.88 9.09 -6.39
CA PHE A 93 -0.72 9.46 -5.60
C PHE A 93 0.40 8.45 -5.80
N SER A 94 1.63 8.86 -5.52
CA SER A 94 2.78 7.97 -5.62
C SER A 94 3.69 8.16 -4.43
N VAL A 95 4.36 7.08 -4.06
CA VAL A 95 5.44 7.10 -3.10
C VAL A 95 6.67 6.44 -3.69
N GLU A 96 7.81 7.00 -3.33
CA GLU A 96 9.11 6.43 -3.61
C GLU A 96 9.72 5.97 -2.28
N HIS A 97 10.20 4.73 -2.24
CA HIS A 97 10.84 4.17 -1.06
C HIS A 97 12.00 3.26 -1.47
N ASN A 98 13.08 3.29 -0.68
CA ASN A 98 14.22 2.39 -0.88
C ASN A 98 14.14 1.23 0.11
N PHE A 99 13.69 0.07 -0.37
CA PHE A 99 13.65 -1.14 0.46
C PHE A 99 15.06 -1.72 0.62
N ALA A 100 15.60 -1.63 1.84
CA ALA A 100 16.99 -2.02 2.12
C ALA A 100 17.19 -3.51 2.40
N ASN A 101 16.15 -4.25 2.79
CA ASN A 101 16.28 -5.66 3.18
C ASN A 101 15.22 -6.51 2.47
N ASN A 102 15.60 -7.74 2.10
CA ASN A 102 14.64 -8.70 1.57
C ASN A 102 13.56 -9.04 2.60
N GLY A 103 12.43 -9.56 2.13
CA GLY A 103 11.40 -10.16 2.98
C GLY A 103 9.98 -9.78 2.61
N HIS A 104 9.07 -10.09 3.53
CA HIS A 104 7.63 -9.88 3.37
C HIS A 104 7.19 -8.54 3.94
N TYR A 105 6.28 -7.90 3.22
CA TYR A 105 5.73 -6.60 3.57
C TYR A 105 4.22 -6.60 3.42
N ILE A 106 3.58 -5.71 4.16
CA ILE A 106 2.15 -5.45 4.08
C ILE A 106 1.95 -3.96 3.88
N GLY A 107 1.26 -3.58 2.82
CA GLY A 107 0.70 -2.25 2.67
C GLY A 107 -0.70 -2.21 3.28
N LEU A 108 -0.91 -1.28 4.21
CA LEU A 108 -2.19 -0.96 4.84
C LEU A 108 -2.69 0.33 4.22
N VAL A 109 -3.83 0.27 3.53
CA VAL A 109 -4.52 1.44 2.99
C VAL A 109 -5.75 1.68 3.84
N THR A 110 -5.80 2.83 4.51
CA THR A 110 -6.93 3.17 5.38
C THR A 110 -7.73 4.33 4.78
N LEU A 111 -9.01 4.06 4.51
CA LEU A 111 -9.99 5.04 4.05
C LEU A 111 -10.79 5.56 5.25
N THR A 112 -10.90 6.87 5.38
CA THR A 112 -11.79 7.50 6.38
C THR A 112 -13.06 8.01 5.68
N ARG A 113 -14.22 7.42 6.01
CA ARG A 113 -15.52 7.87 5.50
C ARG A 113 -15.94 9.21 6.10
N GLU A 114 -16.92 9.87 5.50
CA GLU A 114 -17.48 11.13 6.01
C GLU A 114 -18.02 11.01 7.46
N SER A 115 -18.50 9.82 7.84
CA SER A 115 -18.94 9.51 9.21
C SER A 115 -17.81 9.45 10.23
N GLY A 116 -16.54 9.50 9.79
CA GLY A 116 -15.36 9.25 10.61
C GLY A 116 -15.00 7.77 10.76
N GLN A 117 -15.82 6.85 10.22
CA GLN A 117 -15.49 5.43 10.20
C GLN A 117 -14.25 5.16 9.35
N GLN A 118 -13.31 4.39 9.89
CA GLN A 118 -12.13 3.93 9.18
C GLN A 118 -12.31 2.51 8.67
N GLU A 119 -11.92 2.28 7.43
CA GLU A 119 -11.82 0.96 6.80
C GLU A 119 -10.39 0.76 6.32
N THR A 120 -9.79 -0.39 6.63
CA THR A 120 -8.42 -0.72 6.21
C THR A 120 -8.44 -1.92 5.29
N ALA A 121 -7.89 -1.75 4.09
CA ALA A 121 -7.58 -2.83 3.16
C ALA A 121 -6.07 -3.10 3.18
N GLN A 122 -5.69 -4.36 2.94
CA GLN A 122 -4.29 -4.77 2.93
C GLN A 122 -3.90 -5.36 1.58
N PHE A 123 -2.65 -5.12 1.17
CA PHE A 123 -2.00 -5.84 0.08
C PHE A 123 -0.64 -6.36 0.58
N LYS A 124 -0.27 -7.56 0.16
CA LYS A 124 0.98 -8.20 0.58
C LYS A 124 1.94 -8.29 -0.60
N PHE A 125 3.21 -8.08 -0.34
CA PHE A 125 4.25 -8.22 -1.35
C PHE A 125 5.57 -8.67 -0.73
N MET A 126 6.46 -9.20 -1.57
CA MET A 126 7.82 -9.56 -1.23
C MET A 126 8.81 -8.66 -1.94
N VAL A 127 9.95 -8.42 -1.29
CA VAL A 127 11.11 -7.77 -1.91
C VAL A 127 12.29 -8.74 -1.84
N GLY A 128 12.90 -8.99 -2.99
CA GLY A 128 14.14 -9.76 -3.15
C GLY A 128 14.05 -11.25 -2.88
#